data_AF-A0A9P0CT29-F1
#
_entry.id   AF-A0A9P0CT29-F1
#
_cell.length_a   1.000
_cell.length_b   1.000
_cell.length_c   1.000
_cell.angle_alpha   90.00
_cell.angle_beta   90.00
_cell.angle_gamma   90.00
#
_symmetry.space_group_name_H-M   'P 1'
#
loop_
_entity.id
_entity.type
_entity.pdbx_description
1 polymer ?
#
loop_
_entity_poly.entity_id
_entity_poly.type
_entity_poly.pdbx_seq_one_letter_code
_entity_poly.pdbx_strand_id
1 'polypeptide(L)'
;MVKKRKLNDNNIDNDNVSDQVNEPTVQVKILLAQKNTFTMENDKVVPECSLKVFEIQIGVSEKAQVASYEIAELIAVKLRPHNLAEEIILPACRQIVKIMIGGSADIDICKIPLLNDTIYHRIKDMSQNIGQNTAKLLQIQILLYKPTKLQIFQEKLN
;
A
#
# COMPACT_ATOMS: atom_id res chain seq x y z
N MET A 1 -52.82 58.84 -16.40
CA MET A 1 -53.59 59.20 -15.19
C MET A 1 -53.26 58.21 -14.09
N VAL A 2 -52.57 58.70 -13.06
CA VAL A 2 -52.12 57.94 -11.89
C VAL A 2 -53.28 57.82 -10.90
N LYS A 3 -53.57 56.60 -10.42
CA LYS A 3 -54.33 56.40 -9.18
C LYS A 3 -53.39 55.77 -8.15
N LYS A 4 -52.78 56.61 -7.32
CA LYS A 4 -52.21 56.22 -6.02
C LYS A 4 -53.23 56.52 -4.94
N ARG A 5 -53.61 55.53 -4.12
CA ARG A 5 -54.14 55.60 -2.74
C ARG A 5 -54.08 54.18 -2.18
N LYS A 6 -53.68 53.83 -0.96
CA LYS A 6 -53.08 54.47 0.22
C LYS A 6 -52.52 53.27 1.03
N LEU A 7 -51.42 53.45 1.76
CA LEU A 7 -51.01 52.49 2.80
C LEU A 7 -52.12 52.42 3.88
N ASN A 8 -52.28 51.23 4.47
CA ASN A 8 -52.72 51.13 5.86
C ASN A 8 -51.92 50.02 6.54
N ASP A 9 -51.19 50.46 7.56
CA ASP A 9 -50.39 49.66 8.47
C ASP A 9 -51.30 48.91 9.44
N ASN A 10 -50.93 47.68 9.81
CA ASN A 10 -51.28 47.07 11.08
C ASN A 10 -50.15 46.09 11.45
N ASN A 11 -49.23 46.60 12.26
CA ASN A 11 -48.30 45.81 13.07
C ASN A 11 -49.06 44.84 13.96
N ILE A 12 -48.60 43.59 14.03
CA ILE A 12 -48.42 42.93 15.32
C ILE A 12 -47.00 42.37 15.29
N ASP A 13 -46.09 43.17 15.84
CA ASP A 13 -44.84 42.69 16.40
C ASP A 13 -45.17 41.85 17.64
N ASN A 14 -44.51 40.71 17.77
CA ASN A 14 -44.16 40.12 19.06
C ASN A 14 -42.84 39.35 18.82
N ASP A 15 -41.72 40.08 18.85
CA ASP A 15 -40.72 40.03 19.93
C ASP A 15 -40.71 38.70 20.73
N ASN A 16 -39.61 37.97 20.92
CA ASN A 16 -38.20 38.33 21.11
C ASN A 16 -37.35 37.10 20.72
N VAL A 17 -36.31 37.23 19.90
CA VAL A 17 -34.93 37.59 20.31
C VAL A 17 -34.37 36.67 21.40
N SER A 18 -33.43 35.82 21.00
CA SER A 18 -32.09 35.82 21.61
C SER A 18 -31.12 35.10 20.69
N ASP A 19 -30.20 35.89 20.16
CA ASP A 19 -29.10 35.56 19.26
C ASP A 19 -28.13 34.51 19.80
N GLN A 20 -27.30 33.94 18.91
CA GLN A 20 -25.82 33.93 18.96
C GLN A 20 -25.27 32.94 17.89
N VAL A 21 -24.83 33.48 16.74
CA VAL A 21 -23.49 33.27 16.12
C VAL A 21 -23.02 31.84 15.73
N ASN A 22 -23.01 31.52 14.41
CA ASN A 22 -21.84 31.06 13.60
C ASN A 22 -22.16 30.26 12.29
N GLU A 23 -21.72 30.81 11.14
CA GLU A 23 -21.21 30.28 9.84
C GLU A 23 -21.41 28.81 9.33
N PRO A 24 -21.26 28.54 8.00
CA PRO A 24 -22.26 27.89 7.16
C PRO A 24 -22.09 26.36 7.01
N THR A 25 -23.03 25.59 7.55
CA THR A 25 -23.05 24.12 7.45
C THR A 25 -23.75 23.62 6.17
N VAL A 26 -23.28 24.04 4.99
CA VAL A 26 -23.80 23.52 3.71
C VAL A 26 -23.11 22.20 3.31
N GLN A 27 -21.98 21.83 3.93
CA GLN A 27 -21.26 20.59 3.60
C GLN A 27 -21.78 19.32 4.31
N VAL A 28 -22.60 19.43 5.35
CA VAL A 28 -23.02 18.25 6.14
C VAL A 28 -24.23 17.52 5.54
N LYS A 29 -24.98 18.14 4.62
CA LYS A 29 -26.14 17.50 3.97
C LYS A 29 -25.80 16.63 2.76
N ILE A 30 -24.62 16.81 2.14
CA ILE A 30 -24.17 15.97 1.02
C ILE A 30 -23.63 14.62 1.54
N LEU A 31 -23.09 14.58 2.76
CA LEU A 31 -22.48 13.39 3.34
C LEU A 31 -23.49 12.33 3.83
N LEU A 32 -24.78 12.69 4.01
CA LEU A 32 -25.81 11.76 4.50
C LEU A 32 -26.60 11.05 3.37
N ALA A 33 -26.42 11.43 2.11
CA ALA A 33 -27.18 10.89 0.98
C ALA A 33 -26.52 9.70 0.27
N GLN A 34 -25.36 9.22 0.73
CA GLN A 34 -24.62 8.12 0.08
C GLN A 34 -24.70 6.77 0.82
N LYS A 35 -25.57 6.64 1.82
CA LYS A 35 -25.87 5.35 2.46
C LYS A 35 -27.31 4.92 2.15
N ASN A 36 -27.41 3.85 1.36
CA ASN A 36 -28.58 2.98 1.07
C ASN A 36 -29.44 3.46 -0.13
N THR A 37 -29.79 2.69 -1.17
CA THR A 37 -29.82 1.23 -1.45
C THR A 37 -30.27 1.02 -2.92
N PHE A 38 -29.72 0.06 -3.68
CA PHE A 38 -30.46 -1.04 -4.34
C PHE A 38 -29.52 -1.96 -5.13
N THR A 39 -29.59 -3.26 -4.84
CA THR A 39 -28.85 -4.38 -5.44
C THR A 39 -29.72 -5.10 -6.46
N MET A 40 -29.13 -5.61 -7.56
CA MET A 40 -29.48 -6.94 -8.10
C MET A 40 -28.27 -7.55 -8.84
N GLU A 41 -27.83 -8.69 -8.31
CA GLU A 41 -27.28 -9.90 -8.96
C GLU A 41 -26.20 -9.74 -10.03
N ASN A 42 -24.95 -9.91 -9.58
CA ASN A 42 -24.26 -11.19 -9.77
C ASN A 42 -23.32 -11.35 -8.59
N ASP A 43 -23.51 -12.42 -7.80
CA ASP A 43 -22.60 -12.78 -6.72
C ASP A 43 -21.20 -13.06 -7.28
N LYS A 44 -20.40 -12.02 -7.37
CA LYS A 44 -18.95 -12.08 -7.28
C LYS A 44 -18.61 -11.19 -6.12
N VAL A 45 -18.46 -11.82 -4.95
CA VAL A 45 -17.71 -11.27 -3.82
C VAL A 45 -16.42 -10.70 -4.42
N VAL A 46 -16.34 -9.37 -4.55
CA VAL A 46 -15.09 -8.70 -4.87
C VAL A 46 -14.24 -8.98 -3.63
N PRO A 47 -13.12 -9.73 -3.73
CA PRO A 47 -12.28 -9.92 -2.58
C PRO A 47 -11.69 -8.55 -2.24
N GLU A 48 -12.22 -7.95 -1.19
CA GLU A 48 -11.60 -6.81 -0.54
C GLU A 48 -10.20 -7.29 -0.13
N CYS A 49 -9.14 -6.60 -0.56
CA CYS A 49 -7.75 -7.03 -0.40
C CYS A 49 -7.25 -6.93 1.06
N SER A 50 -8.18 -6.89 2.01
CA SER A 50 -7.98 -6.69 3.44
C SER A 50 -7.88 -8.05 4.15
N LEU A 51 -6.87 -8.85 3.81
CA LEU A 51 -6.57 -10.07 4.57
C LEU A 51 -5.40 -9.81 5.52
N LYS A 52 -5.72 -9.34 6.73
CA LYS A 52 -4.86 -9.50 7.91
C LYS A 52 -4.93 -10.94 8.39
N VAL A 53 -4.38 -11.89 7.64
CA VAL A 53 -4.28 -13.26 8.14
C VAL A 53 -2.95 -13.84 7.69
N PHE A 54 -2.09 -14.07 8.69
CA PHE A 54 -0.95 -14.97 8.61
C PHE A 54 -1.47 -16.43 8.50
N GLU A 55 -2.23 -16.72 7.45
CA GLU A 55 -2.62 -18.07 7.02
C GLU A 55 -2.53 -18.12 5.50
N ILE A 56 -1.31 -18.18 4.99
CA ILE A 56 -1.09 -18.71 3.65
C ILE A 56 -0.05 -19.83 3.78
N GLN A 57 -0.47 -20.94 4.37
CA GLN A 57 0.10 -22.26 4.09
C GLN A 57 -0.49 -22.88 2.80
N ILE A 58 -1.17 -22.08 1.96
CA ILE A 58 -1.81 -22.49 0.72
C ILE A 58 -1.05 -21.82 -0.43
N GLY A 59 -0.32 -22.60 -1.23
CA GLY A 59 0.74 -22.14 -2.13
C GLY A 59 0.49 -20.83 -2.88
N VAL A 60 1.19 -19.77 -2.47
CA VAL A 60 1.36 -18.56 -3.29
C VAL A 60 2.10 -18.97 -4.57
N SER A 61 1.62 -18.52 -5.73
CA SER A 61 2.29 -18.79 -7.01
C SER A 61 3.76 -18.35 -6.95
N GLU A 62 4.66 -19.17 -7.51
CA GLU A 62 6.08 -18.83 -7.64
C GLU A 62 6.27 -17.45 -8.31
N LYS A 63 5.45 -17.13 -9.32
CA LYS A 63 5.49 -15.81 -9.99
C LYS A 63 5.15 -14.66 -9.05
N ALA A 64 4.18 -14.85 -8.16
CA ALA A 64 3.81 -13.84 -7.16
C ALA A 64 4.89 -13.69 -6.08
N GLN A 65 5.56 -14.79 -5.72
CA GLN A 65 6.72 -14.77 -4.82
C GLN A 65 7.89 -13.98 -5.43
N VAL A 66 8.22 -14.23 -6.70
CA VAL A 66 9.27 -13.51 -7.43
C VAL A 66 8.95 -12.03 -7.52
N ALA A 67 7.75 -11.67 -7.98
CA ALA A 67 7.33 -10.26 -8.10
C ALA A 67 7.41 -9.51 -6.75
N SER A 68 7.07 -10.17 -5.65
CA SER A 68 7.16 -9.56 -4.32
C SER A 68 8.61 -9.35 -3.86
N TYR A 69 9.54 -10.26 -4.18
CA TYR A 69 10.97 -10.05 -3.92
C TYR A 69 11.54 -8.91 -4.77
N GLU A 70 11.17 -8.81 -6.05
CA GLU A 70 11.62 -7.71 -6.93
C GLU A 70 11.15 -6.35 -6.41
N ILE A 71 9.88 -6.24 -5.98
CA ILE A 71 9.36 -4.99 -5.39
C ILE A 71 10.08 -4.66 -4.08
N ALA A 72 10.33 -5.67 -3.22
CA ALA A 72 11.07 -5.49 -1.98
C ALA A 72 12.50 -4.98 -2.23
N GLU A 73 13.18 -5.52 -3.23
CA GLU A 73 14.52 -5.07 -3.65
C GLU A 73 14.49 -3.62 -4.13
N LEU A 74 13.54 -3.27 -5.01
CA LEU A 74 13.39 -1.91 -5.51
C LEU A 74 13.18 -0.89 -4.37
N ILE A 75 12.33 -1.23 -3.39
CA ILE A 75 12.09 -0.38 -2.22
C ILE A 75 13.37 -0.22 -1.40
N ALA A 76 14.09 -1.31 -1.14
CA ALA A 76 15.33 -1.29 -0.37
C ALA A 76 16.43 -0.47 -1.07
N VAL A 77 16.64 -0.68 -2.37
CA VAL A 77 17.63 0.04 -3.19
C VAL A 77 17.33 1.54 -3.23
N LYS A 78 16.05 1.92 -3.24
CA LYS A 78 15.62 3.32 -3.22
C LYS A 78 15.53 3.92 -1.80
N LEU A 79 15.88 3.15 -0.77
CA LEU A 79 15.81 3.55 0.64
C LEU A 79 14.43 4.10 1.03
N ARG A 80 13.38 3.46 0.51
CA ARG A 80 11.99 3.83 0.79
C ARG A 80 11.43 3.01 1.94
N PRO A 81 10.42 3.53 2.66
CA PRO A 81 9.75 2.75 3.69
C PRO A 81 8.97 1.59 3.04
N HIS A 82 8.88 0.47 3.76
CA HIS A 82 8.30 -0.77 3.26
C HIS A 82 6.77 -0.70 3.12
N ASN A 83 6.11 0.20 3.87
CA ASN A 83 4.69 0.50 3.73
C ASN A 83 4.31 1.06 2.35
N LEU A 84 5.27 1.62 1.60
CA LEU A 84 5.06 2.17 0.26
C LEU A 84 4.44 1.12 -0.70
N ALA A 85 4.79 -0.15 -0.50
CA ALA A 85 4.26 -1.25 -1.31
C ALA A 85 2.75 -1.39 -1.17
N GLU A 86 2.26 -1.37 0.07
CA GLU A 86 0.85 -1.53 0.42
C GLU A 86 0.05 -0.26 0.13
N GLU A 87 0.60 0.90 0.47
CA GLU A 87 -0.08 2.19 0.38
C GLU A 87 -0.19 2.71 -1.06
N ILE A 88 0.83 2.50 -1.88
CA ILE A 88 0.93 3.15 -3.20
C ILE A 88 1.10 2.13 -4.34
N ILE A 89 2.07 1.22 -4.25
CA ILE A 89 2.42 0.36 -5.37
C ILE A 89 1.27 -0.60 -5.70
N LEU A 90 0.73 -1.30 -4.70
CA LEU A 90 -0.38 -2.22 -4.89
C LEU A 90 -1.61 -1.53 -5.51
N PRO A 91 -2.17 -0.44 -4.94
CA PRO A 91 -3.32 0.24 -5.54
C PRO A 91 -3.02 0.80 -6.94
N ALA A 92 -1.83 1.31 -7.20
CA ALA A 92 -1.45 1.79 -8.52
C ALA A 92 -1.43 0.66 -9.57
N CYS A 93 -0.77 -0.46 -9.25
CA CYS A 93 -0.72 -1.63 -10.13
C CYS A 93 -2.12 -2.17 -10.44
N ARG A 94 -2.98 -2.23 -9.41
CA ARG A 94 -4.38 -2.64 -9.55
C ARG A 94 -5.16 -1.76 -10.51
N GLN A 95 -5.05 -0.43 -10.38
CA GLN A 95 -5.70 0.51 -11.28
C GLN A 95 -5.22 0.36 -12.73
N ILE A 96 -3.89 0.29 -12.93
CA ILE A 96 -3.29 0.15 -14.26
C ILE A 96 -3.76 -1.15 -14.92
N VAL A 97 -3.67 -2.28 -14.23
CA VAL A 97 -4.06 -3.59 -14.77
C VAL A 97 -5.55 -3.67 -15.04
N LYS A 98 -6.39 -3.11 -14.17
CA LYS A 98 -7.84 -3.06 -14.37
C LYS A 98 -8.23 -2.27 -15.61
N ILE A 99 -7.55 -1.14 -15.87
CA ILE A 99 -7.81 -0.28 -17.05
C ILE A 99 -7.26 -0.92 -18.33
N MET A 100 -6.02 -1.42 -18.29
CA MET A 100 -5.30 -1.85 -19.49
C MET A 100 -5.60 -3.28 -19.93
N ILE A 101 -5.87 -4.18 -18.98
CA ILE A 101 -6.03 -5.62 -19.23
C ILE A 101 -7.46 -6.05 -18.92
N GLY A 102 -8.01 -5.61 -17.80
CA GLY A 102 -9.37 -5.90 -17.37
C GLY A 102 -9.47 -6.36 -15.91
N GLY A 103 -10.69 -6.45 -15.40
CA GLY A 103 -10.94 -6.69 -13.98
C GLY A 103 -10.55 -8.08 -13.45
N SER A 104 -10.40 -9.09 -14.30
CA SER A 104 -9.93 -10.41 -13.88
C SER A 104 -8.45 -10.39 -13.46
N ALA A 105 -7.62 -9.62 -14.17
CA ALA A 105 -6.19 -9.52 -13.90
C ALA A 105 -5.89 -8.71 -12.61
N ASP A 106 -6.78 -7.80 -12.19
CA ASP A 106 -6.69 -7.10 -10.90
C ASP A 106 -6.63 -8.08 -9.72
N ILE A 107 -7.44 -9.14 -9.78
CA ILE A 107 -7.52 -10.16 -8.72
C ILE A 107 -6.18 -10.91 -8.60
N ASP A 108 -5.47 -11.14 -9.70
CA ASP A 108 -4.17 -11.80 -9.68
C ASP A 108 -3.08 -10.92 -9.09
N ILE A 109 -3.16 -9.59 -9.25
CA ILE A 109 -2.25 -8.63 -8.61
C ILE A 109 -2.42 -8.65 -7.08
N CYS A 110 -3.66 -8.78 -6.58
CA CYS A 110 -3.92 -8.87 -5.13
C CYS A 110 -3.30 -10.11 -4.46
N LYS A 111 -2.93 -11.14 -5.24
CA LYS A 111 -2.27 -12.35 -4.71
C LYS A 111 -0.78 -12.14 -4.45
N ILE A 112 -0.20 -11.05 -4.94
CA ILE A 112 1.21 -10.72 -4.68
C ILE A 112 1.31 -10.24 -3.23
N PRO A 113 2.14 -10.88 -2.39
CA PRO A 113 2.24 -10.51 -0.99
C PRO A 113 3.07 -9.22 -0.84
N LEU A 114 2.42 -8.06 -0.88
CA LEU A 114 3.04 -6.73 -0.78
C LEU A 114 2.75 -6.00 0.53
N LEU A 115 2.16 -6.69 1.51
CA LEU A 115 1.91 -6.13 2.84
C LEU A 115 3.21 -5.63 3.47
N ASN A 116 3.09 -4.58 4.27
CA ASN A 116 4.19 -3.96 4.99
C ASN A 116 5.15 -4.99 5.61
N ASP A 117 4.62 -5.87 6.45
CA ASP A 117 5.41 -6.85 7.19
C ASP A 117 6.08 -7.87 6.26
N THR A 118 5.41 -8.25 5.16
CA THR A 118 6.00 -9.17 4.19
C THR A 118 7.18 -8.55 3.47
N ILE A 119 7.07 -7.30 3.04
CA ILE A 119 8.18 -6.59 2.40
C ILE A 119 9.34 -6.38 3.37
N TYR A 120 9.04 -6.01 4.62
CA TYR A 120 10.05 -5.93 5.67
C TYR A 120 10.82 -7.25 5.84
N HIS A 121 10.11 -8.38 5.94
CA HIS A 121 10.74 -9.69 6.07
C HIS A 121 11.59 -10.05 4.85
N ARG A 122 11.11 -9.80 3.63
CA ARG A 122 11.90 -10.07 2.41
C ARG A 122 13.18 -9.27 2.34
N ILE A 123 13.14 -7.99 2.71
CA ILE A 123 14.33 -7.14 2.77
C ILE A 123 15.32 -7.70 3.79
N LYS A 124 14.83 -8.11 4.96
CA LYS A 124 15.65 -8.75 6.00
C LYS A 124 16.27 -10.06 5.50
N ASP A 125 15.49 -10.92 4.85
CA ASP A 125 15.92 -12.22 4.33
C ASP A 125 17.00 -12.04 3.25
N MET A 126 16.81 -11.10 2.32
CA MET A 126 17.81 -10.76 1.31
C MET A 126 19.11 -10.24 1.96
N SER A 127 19.00 -9.35 2.95
CA SER A 127 20.15 -8.83 3.69
C SER A 127 20.92 -9.94 4.41
N GLN A 128 20.21 -10.86 5.07
CA GLN A 128 20.81 -12.01 5.72
C GLN A 128 21.50 -12.95 4.73
N ASN A 129 20.87 -13.23 3.58
CA ASN A 129 21.45 -14.06 2.53
C ASN A 129 22.77 -13.47 2.00
N ILE A 130 22.79 -12.17 1.69
CA ILE A 130 24.00 -11.46 1.26
C ILE A 130 25.08 -11.56 2.33
N GLY A 131 24.75 -11.30 3.60
CA GLY A 131 25.68 -11.39 4.72
C GLY A 131 26.28 -12.79 4.89
N GLN A 132 25.45 -13.83 4.79
CA GLN A 132 25.91 -15.21 4.89
C GLN A 132 26.79 -15.62 3.70
N ASN A 133 26.41 -15.22 2.48
CA ASN A 133 27.17 -15.54 1.27
C ASN A 133 28.55 -14.88 1.30
N THR A 134 28.60 -13.58 1.62
CA THR A 134 29.87 -12.85 1.78
C THR A 134 30.76 -13.47 2.85
N ALA A 135 30.22 -13.85 4.01
CA ALA A 135 30.98 -14.52 5.06
C ALA A 135 31.57 -15.87 4.59
N LYS A 136 30.78 -16.68 3.87
CA LYS A 136 31.24 -17.96 3.30
C LYS A 136 32.40 -17.75 2.31
N LEU A 137 32.26 -16.79 1.40
CA LEU A 137 33.30 -16.48 0.40
C LEU A 137 34.60 -16.00 1.07
N LEU A 138 34.51 -15.16 2.10
CA LEU A 138 35.67 -14.71 2.86
C LEU A 138 36.35 -15.87 3.60
N GLN A 139 35.58 -16.79 4.19
CA GLN A 139 36.13 -17.95 4.87
C GLN A 139 36.87 -18.89 3.90
N ILE A 140 36.32 -19.11 2.71
CA ILE A 140 36.98 -19.88 1.63
C ILE A 140 38.29 -19.19 1.23
N GLN A 141 38.29 -17.88 1.02
CA GLN A 141 39.49 -17.14 0.62
C GLN A 141 40.60 -17.24 1.68
N ILE A 142 40.26 -17.14 2.97
CA ILE A 142 41.21 -17.30 4.07
C ILE A 142 41.80 -18.72 4.08
N LEU A 143 40.96 -19.75 3.90
CA LEU A 143 41.41 -21.14 3.87
C LEU A 143 42.33 -21.44 2.68
N LEU A 144 42.06 -20.87 1.51
CA LEU A 144 42.89 -21.06 0.32
C LEU A 144 44.22 -20.29 0.37
N TYR A 145 44.24 -19.11 0.98
CA TYR A 145 45.44 -18.25 1.01
C TYR A 145 46.47 -18.66 2.07
N LYS A 146 46.04 -19.34 3.14
CA LYS A 146 46.89 -19.80 4.26
C LYS A 146 47.92 -20.89 3.87
N PRO A 147 47.59 -21.94 3.09
CA PRO A 147 48.55 -22.96 2.69
C PRO A 147 49.55 -22.48 1.64
N THR A 148 49.15 -21.61 0.70
CA THR A 148 50.01 -21.19 -0.41
C THR A 148 51.20 -20.35 0.05
N LYS A 149 51.01 -19.47 1.04
CA LYS A 149 52.13 -18.68 1.60
C LYS A 149 53.14 -19.54 2.35
N LEU A 150 52.70 -20.59 3.06
CA LEU A 150 53.59 -21.50 3.79
C LEU A 150 54.38 -22.38 2.84
N GLN A 151 53.75 -22.91 1.79
CA GLN A 151 54.42 -23.72 0.76
C GLN A 151 55.47 -22.91 -0.01
N ILE A 152 55.15 -21.69 -0.45
CA ILE A 152 56.11 -20.80 -1.13
C ILE A 152 57.28 -20.42 -0.21
N PHE A 153 57.04 -20.23 1.08
CA PHE A 153 58.10 -19.90 2.04
C PHE A 153 59.03 -21.10 2.29
N GLN A 154 58.48 -22.32 2.34
CA GLN A 154 59.26 -23.55 2.47
C GLN A 154 60.07 -23.87 1.21
N GLU A 155 59.52 -23.66 0.00
CA GLU A 155 60.26 -23.81 -1.26
C GLU A 155 61.42 -22.83 -1.43
N LYS A 156 61.33 -21.62 -0.84
CA LYS A 156 62.42 -20.62 -0.87
C LYS A 156 63.55 -20.88 0.14
N LEU A 157 63.37 -21.82 1.06
CA LEU A 157 64.37 -22.18 2.08
C LEU A 157 65.19 -23.43 1.71
N ASN A 158 64.81 -24.12 0.63
CA ASN A 158 65.59 -25.19 -0.01
C ASN A 158 66.35 -24.64 -1.22
#